data_AF-A0A9D5NZ17-F1
#
_entry.id   AF-A0A9D5NZ17-F1
#
_cell.length_a   1.000
_cell.length_b   1.000
_cell.length_c   1.000
_cell.angle_alpha   90.00
_cell.angle_beta   90.00
_cell.angle_gamma   90.00
#
_symmetry.space_group_name_H-M   'P 1'
#
loop_
_entity.id
_entity.type
_entity.pdbx_description
1 polymer ?
#
loop_
_entity_poly.entity_id
_entity_poly.type
_entity_poly.pdbx_seq_one_letter_code
_entity_poly.pdbx_strand_id
1 'polypeptide(L)'
;MRKLLAFLSVVLIVSCSSVDCPVYNMVATNYRCYNSNGDSLKLTDTLSVYSQRRDGTDTLLLNQFVGKATFTLPVSYSHPEDKLVFSFKNGKTEVTDTVWVKKDDIPHFESIDCNAKFFHTLTGVRSTTNKLDSVVIKNTSVNYDATTIHFYLYPKVSD
;
A
#
# COMPACT_ATOMS: atom_id res chain seq x y z
N MET A 1 -72.37 -10.94 14.82
CA MET A 1 -71.07 -11.59 14.52
C MET A 1 -70.43 -10.89 13.33
N ARG A 2 -69.40 -10.09 13.55
CA ARG A 2 -68.39 -9.67 12.54
C ARG A 2 -67.26 -8.94 13.26
N LYS A 3 -66.54 -9.70 14.09
CA LYS A 3 -65.12 -9.44 14.33
C LYS A 3 -64.40 -9.77 13.02
N LEU A 4 -63.44 -8.93 12.60
CA LEU A 4 -62.58 -8.96 11.40
C LEU A 4 -62.75 -7.60 10.70
N LEU A 5 -61.81 -6.67 10.60
CA LEU A 5 -60.34 -6.67 10.69
C LEU A 5 -59.98 -5.26 11.25
N ALA A 6 -59.39 -5.08 12.43
CA ALA A 6 -57.98 -5.34 12.77
C ALA A 6 -57.00 -4.91 11.67
N PHE A 7 -56.05 -4.05 12.04
CA PHE A 7 -54.85 -3.69 11.28
C PHE A 7 -55.06 -2.71 10.10
N LEU A 8 -55.29 -1.43 10.41
CA LEU A 8 -54.66 -0.38 9.63
C LEU A 8 -53.19 -0.36 10.02
N SER A 9 -52.46 -1.31 9.45
CA SER A 9 -51.03 -1.52 9.62
C SER A 9 -50.31 -0.23 9.22
N VAL A 10 -49.81 0.48 10.21
CA VAL A 10 -48.75 1.47 10.08
C VAL A 10 -47.56 0.77 9.44
N VAL A 11 -47.44 0.83 8.12
CA VAL A 11 -46.23 0.40 7.41
C VAL A 11 -45.34 1.64 7.30
N LEU A 12 -44.62 1.93 8.39
CA LEU A 12 -43.45 2.79 8.33
C LEU A 12 -42.34 1.97 7.66
N ILE A 13 -42.14 2.20 6.36
CA ILE A 13 -40.98 1.68 5.65
C ILE A 13 -39.78 2.52 6.09
N VAL A 14 -39.23 2.23 7.27
CA VAL A 14 -37.95 2.80 7.69
C VAL A 14 -36.88 1.95 7.02
N SER A 15 -36.48 2.33 5.81
CA SER A 15 -35.28 1.77 5.18
C SER A 15 -34.06 2.37 5.89
N CYS A 16 -33.64 1.75 6.99
CA CYS A 16 -32.33 2.00 7.57
C CYS A 16 -31.33 1.10 6.84
N SER A 17 -30.88 1.50 5.66
CA SER A 17 -29.71 0.86 5.06
C SER A 17 -28.47 1.45 5.76
N SER A 18 -27.84 0.67 6.64
CA SER A 18 -26.51 1.02 7.12
C SER A 18 -25.54 0.87 5.95
N VAL A 19 -24.95 1.99 5.53
CA VAL A 19 -23.83 1.98 4.59
C VAL A 19 -22.60 1.61 5.38
N ASP A 20 -22.32 0.31 5.49
CA ASP A 20 -21.18 -0.20 6.24
C ASP A 20 -19.92 -0.24 5.36
N CYS A 21 -19.48 0.94 4.89
CA CYS A 21 -18.14 1.03 4.30
C CYS A 21 -17.10 0.93 5.43
N PRO A 22 -16.11 0.03 5.36
CA PRO A 22 -15.08 -0.07 6.39
C PRO A 22 -14.32 1.25 6.52
N VAL A 23 -14.28 1.79 7.74
CA VAL A 23 -13.60 3.06 8.07
C VAL A 23 -12.10 2.98 7.75
N TYR A 24 -11.51 1.80 7.94
CA TYR A 24 -10.13 1.50 7.57
C TYR A 24 -10.11 0.62 6.32
N ASN A 25 -9.92 1.24 5.15
CA ASN A 25 -9.95 0.58 3.85
C ASN A 25 -8.74 0.96 2.96
N MET A 26 -7.61 1.26 3.59
CA MET A 26 -6.37 1.58 2.88
C MET A 26 -5.74 0.30 2.38
N VAL A 27 -5.61 0.17 1.06
CA VAL A 27 -4.88 -0.91 0.41
C VAL A 27 -3.49 -0.37 0.09
N ALA A 28 -2.48 -0.89 0.78
CA ALA A 28 -1.12 -0.39 0.71
C ALA A 28 -0.10 -1.48 1.01
N THR A 29 1.11 -1.30 0.49
CA THR A 29 2.20 -2.25 0.72
C THR A 29 3.08 -1.77 1.86
N ASN A 30 3.43 -2.70 2.75
CA ASN A 30 4.32 -2.46 3.87
C ASN A 30 5.72 -2.98 3.55
N TYR A 31 6.69 -2.13 3.81
CA TYR A 31 8.10 -2.34 3.53
C TYR A 31 8.84 -2.38 4.86
N ARG A 32 9.71 -3.39 5.06
CA ARG A 32 10.58 -3.46 6.24
C ARG A 32 12.03 -3.64 5.83
N CYS A 33 12.89 -2.81 6.40
CA CYS A 33 14.32 -2.84 6.17
C CYS A 33 14.99 -3.88 7.07
N TYR A 34 15.91 -4.64 6.49
CA TYR A 34 16.70 -5.66 7.17
C TYR A 34 18.18 -5.47 6.87
N ASN A 35 19.04 -5.90 7.80
CA ASN A 35 20.48 -6.01 7.56
C ASN A 35 20.81 -7.35 6.87
N SER A 36 22.08 -7.56 6.52
CA SER A 36 22.58 -8.82 5.94
C SER A 36 22.42 -10.04 6.86
N ASN A 37 22.29 -9.83 8.17
CA ASN A 37 22.10 -10.89 9.16
C ASN A 37 20.62 -11.28 9.35
N GLY A 38 19.69 -10.54 8.73
CA GLY A 38 18.25 -10.76 8.88
C GLY A 38 17.59 -10.05 10.06
N ASP A 39 18.29 -9.14 10.73
CA ASP A 39 17.72 -8.29 11.79
C ASP A 39 17.07 -7.03 11.21
N SER A 40 16.04 -6.54 11.91
CA SER A 40 15.37 -5.29 11.55
C SER A 40 16.35 -4.11 11.58
N LEU A 41 16.48 -3.42 10.44
CA LEU A 41 17.39 -2.29 10.28
C LEU A 41 16.62 -0.97 10.31
N LYS A 42 16.97 -0.08 11.24
CA LYS A 42 16.49 1.31 11.21
C LYS A 42 17.35 2.10 10.22
N LEU A 43 16.72 2.80 9.27
CA LEU A 43 17.45 3.63 8.32
C LEU A 43 18.05 4.85 9.03
N THR A 44 19.36 5.02 8.90
CA THR A 44 20.11 6.21 9.37
C THR A 44 20.06 7.33 8.33
N ASP A 45 20.05 6.97 7.05
CA ASP A 45 19.87 7.90 5.94
C ASP A 45 18.40 8.35 5.86
N THR A 46 18.18 9.52 5.25
CA THR A 46 16.83 10.04 5.00
C THR A 46 16.31 9.47 3.68
N LEU A 47 15.21 8.72 3.72
CA LEU A 47 14.55 8.13 2.56
C LEU A 47 13.33 8.95 2.12
N SER A 48 13.30 9.35 0.87
CA SER A 48 12.08 9.83 0.20
C SER A 48 11.72 8.90 -0.95
N VAL A 49 10.44 8.61 -1.14
CA VAL A 49 9.96 7.73 -2.22
C VAL A 49 9.00 8.49 -3.12
N TYR A 50 9.23 8.38 -4.43
CA TYR A 50 8.42 9.01 -5.46
C TYR A 50 7.81 7.95 -6.37
N SER A 51 6.55 8.11 -6.79
CA SER A 51 6.02 7.35 -7.92
C SER A 51 6.32 8.08 -9.22
N GLN A 52 6.84 7.37 -10.20
CA GLN A 52 6.98 7.91 -11.55
C GLN A 52 5.78 7.53 -12.40
N ARG A 53 4.99 8.54 -12.77
CA ARG A 53 3.85 8.38 -13.68
C ARG A 53 4.32 8.47 -15.13
N ARG A 54 3.55 7.88 -16.07
CA ARG A 54 3.87 7.92 -17.51
C ARG A 54 3.86 9.34 -18.10
N ASP A 55 3.14 10.26 -17.48
CA ASP A 55 3.10 11.68 -17.87
C ASP A 55 4.36 12.45 -17.44
N GLY A 56 5.32 11.79 -16.78
CA GLY A 56 6.57 12.40 -16.32
C GLY A 56 6.42 13.21 -15.02
N THR A 57 5.23 13.26 -14.43
CA THR A 57 5.01 13.96 -13.15
C THR A 57 5.25 13.00 -11.99
N ASP A 58 6.29 13.28 -11.21
CA ASP A 58 6.60 12.50 -10.02
C ASP A 58 5.70 12.93 -8.85
N THR A 59 5.19 11.94 -8.09
CA THR A 59 4.42 12.20 -6.85
C THR A 59 5.22 11.71 -5.65
N LEU A 60 5.44 12.58 -4.67
CA LEU A 60 6.06 12.22 -3.40
C LEU A 60 5.10 11.33 -2.59
N LEU A 61 5.47 10.07 -2.37
CA LEU A 61 4.68 9.09 -1.61
C LEU A 61 5.14 8.99 -0.15
N LEU A 62 6.44 9.12 0.08
CA LEU A 62 7.05 9.09 1.42
C LEU A 62 8.05 10.23 1.52
N ASN A 63 7.89 11.07 2.53
CA ASN A 63 8.72 12.24 2.73
C ASN A 63 9.66 12.06 3.93
N GLN A 64 10.97 12.13 3.69
CA GLN A 64 12.00 12.23 4.73
C GLN A 64 11.90 11.19 5.85
N PHE A 65 11.72 9.92 5.47
CA PHE A 65 11.69 8.81 6.41
C PHE A 65 13.09 8.52 6.96
N VAL A 66 13.24 8.52 8.29
CA VAL A 66 14.51 8.29 8.98
C VAL A 66 14.26 7.73 10.38
N GLY A 67 15.23 6.98 10.93
CA GLY A 67 15.22 6.49 12.31
C GLY A 67 14.22 5.34 12.58
N LYS A 68 13.61 4.80 11.52
CA LYS A 68 12.59 3.75 11.56
C LYS A 68 12.93 2.64 10.55
N ALA A 69 12.32 1.47 10.74
CA ALA A 69 12.59 0.28 9.93
C ALA A 69 11.43 -0.08 8.98
N THR A 70 10.22 0.44 9.23
CA THR A 70 9.02 0.08 8.48
C THR A 70 8.28 1.31 8.00
N PHE A 71 7.83 1.28 6.75
CA PHE A 71 7.02 2.31 6.12
C PHE A 71 6.01 1.67 5.17
N THR A 72 5.03 2.46 4.75
CA THR A 72 3.90 2.03 3.92
C THR A 72 3.84 2.88 2.67
N LEU A 73 3.58 2.27 1.52
CA LEU A 73 3.39 2.97 0.25
C LEU A 73 2.05 2.56 -0.39
N PRO A 74 1.32 3.51 -1.00
CA PRO A 74 0.12 3.17 -1.77
C PRO A 74 0.49 2.36 -3.00
N VAL A 75 -0.45 1.52 -3.45
CA VAL A 75 -0.32 0.74 -4.68
C VAL A 75 -1.25 1.36 -5.73
N SER A 76 -0.77 1.58 -6.94
CA SER A 76 -1.64 2.08 -8.01
C SER A 76 -2.53 0.95 -8.53
N TYR A 77 -3.62 1.24 -9.23
CA TYR A 77 -4.36 0.25 -10.04
C TYR A 77 -4.42 0.68 -11.52
N SER A 78 -3.58 1.65 -11.86
CA SER A 78 -3.57 2.29 -13.18
C SER A 78 -2.81 1.48 -14.22
N HIS A 79 -1.85 0.66 -13.77
CA HIS A 79 -0.91 -0.08 -14.59
C HIS A 79 -0.49 -1.38 -13.90
N PRO A 80 -0.06 -2.41 -14.66
CA PRO A 80 0.39 -3.68 -14.10
C PRO A 80 1.76 -3.62 -13.39
N GLU A 81 2.52 -2.52 -13.56
CA GLU A 81 3.81 -2.32 -12.90
C GLU A 81 3.89 -0.89 -12.34
N ASP A 82 4.14 -0.76 -11.04
CA ASP A 82 4.41 0.52 -10.38
C ASP A 82 5.91 0.79 -10.43
N LYS A 83 6.30 2.00 -10.85
CA LYS A 83 7.69 2.47 -10.86
C LYS A 83 7.91 3.46 -9.73
N LEU A 84 8.77 3.10 -8.79
CA LEU A 84 9.06 3.85 -7.58
C LEU A 84 10.53 4.27 -7.56
N VAL A 85 10.81 5.54 -7.26
CA VAL A 85 12.16 6.07 -7.09
C VAL A 85 12.42 6.30 -5.61
N PHE A 86 13.37 5.55 -5.07
CA PHE A 86 13.83 5.61 -3.69
C PHE A 86 15.05 6.51 -3.66
N SER A 87 14.92 7.69 -3.07
CA SER A 87 16.02 8.63 -2.87
C SER A 87 16.53 8.52 -1.43
N PHE A 88 17.79 8.11 -1.28
CA PHE A 88 18.50 8.04 -0.01
C PHE A 88 19.44 9.24 0.09
N LYS A 89 19.22 10.08 1.09
CA LYS A 89 20.03 11.27 1.36
C LYS A 89 20.81 11.12 2.66
N ASN A 90 22.12 11.34 2.57
CA ASN A 90 23.03 11.41 3.70
C ASN A 90 23.85 12.70 3.60
N GLY A 91 23.49 13.71 4.38
CA GLY A 91 24.08 15.04 4.32
C GLY A 91 23.90 15.68 2.93
N LYS A 92 25.02 15.85 2.20
CA LYS A 92 25.04 16.42 0.84
C LYS A 92 24.97 15.36 -0.26
N THR A 93 25.10 14.08 0.08
CA THR A 93 25.09 12.99 -0.89
C THR A 93 23.67 12.46 -1.04
N GLU A 94 23.25 12.24 -2.28
CA GLU A 94 21.97 11.64 -2.63
C GLU A 94 22.22 10.49 -3.59
N VAL A 95 21.68 9.32 -3.27
CA VAL A 95 21.78 8.11 -4.08
C VAL A 95 20.37 7.60 -4.32
N THR A 96 20.04 7.33 -5.59
CA THR A 96 18.70 6.88 -5.97
C THR A 96 18.71 5.45 -6.44
N ASP A 97 17.65 4.72 -6.08
CA ASP A 97 17.31 3.43 -6.68
C ASP A 97 15.92 3.47 -7.26
N THR A 98 15.73 2.84 -8.42
CA THR A 98 14.40 2.62 -8.98
C THR A 98 13.95 1.20 -8.65
N VAL A 99 12.75 1.06 -8.10
CA VAL A 99 12.09 -0.20 -7.80
C VAL A 99 10.86 -0.32 -8.69
N TRP A 100 10.72 -1.46 -9.35
CA TRP A 100 9.55 -1.79 -10.16
C TRP A 100 8.81 -2.94 -9.51
N VAL A 101 7.52 -2.74 -9.28
CA VAL A 101 6.65 -3.69 -8.59
C VAL A 101 5.55 -4.13 -9.56
N LYS A 102 5.57 -5.40 -9.95
CA LYS A 102 4.53 -6.01 -10.79
C LYS A 102 3.40 -6.56 -9.92
N LYS A 103 2.18 -6.39 -10.42
CA LYS A 103 0.97 -6.76 -9.69
C LYS A 103 -0.19 -7.05 -10.63
N ASP A 104 -1.10 -7.89 -10.16
CA ASP A 104 -2.42 -8.09 -10.72
C ASP A 104 -3.46 -7.38 -9.84
N ASP A 105 -4.32 -6.57 -10.46
CA ASP A 105 -5.33 -5.78 -9.76
C ASP A 105 -6.67 -6.52 -9.74
N ILE A 106 -7.24 -6.71 -8.55
CA ILE A 106 -8.47 -7.46 -8.31
C ILE A 106 -9.52 -6.48 -7.77
N PRO A 107 -10.59 -6.18 -8.53
CA PRO A 107 -11.68 -5.34 -8.03
C PRO A 107 -12.27 -5.92 -6.75
N HIS A 108 -12.43 -5.09 -5.74
CA HIS A 108 -13.07 -5.43 -4.48
C HIS A 108 -14.25 -4.48 -4.24
N PHE A 109 -15.44 -5.07 -4.13
CA PHE A 109 -16.70 -4.35 -4.00
C PHE A 109 -17.33 -4.63 -2.64
N GLU A 110 -17.53 -3.57 -1.86
CA GLU A 110 -18.19 -3.62 -0.56
C GLU A 110 -19.69 -3.39 -0.71
N SER A 111 -20.05 -2.25 -1.31
CA SER A 111 -21.41 -1.78 -1.52
C SER A 111 -21.43 -0.78 -2.66
N ILE A 112 -22.62 -0.56 -3.24
CA ILE A 112 -22.85 0.43 -4.30
C ILE A 112 -22.56 1.85 -3.84
N ASP A 113 -22.71 2.10 -2.53
CA ASP A 113 -22.49 3.40 -1.92
C ASP A 113 -21.02 3.63 -1.54
N CYS A 114 -20.15 2.61 -1.68
CA CYS A 114 -18.73 2.72 -1.37
C CYS A 114 -17.90 2.94 -2.64
N ASN A 115 -16.82 3.71 -2.49
CA ASN A 115 -15.82 3.83 -3.56
C ASN A 115 -15.23 2.46 -3.91
N ALA A 116 -15.06 2.19 -5.21
CA ALA A 116 -14.40 0.98 -5.67
C ALA A 116 -12.99 0.87 -5.09
N LYS A 117 -12.64 -0.33 -4.63
CA LYS A 117 -11.29 -0.66 -4.14
C LYS A 117 -10.71 -1.75 -5.02
N PHE A 118 -9.39 -1.82 -5.02
CA PHE A 118 -8.64 -2.87 -5.71
C PHE A 118 -7.74 -3.52 -4.68
N PHE A 119 -7.84 -4.83 -4.56
CA PHE A 119 -6.80 -5.64 -3.94
C PHE A 119 -5.75 -5.98 -4.99
N HIS A 120 -4.56 -6.33 -4.53
CA HIS A 120 -3.46 -6.61 -5.45
C HIS A 120 -2.79 -7.93 -5.11
N THR A 121 -2.39 -8.67 -6.14
CA THR A 121 -1.46 -9.80 -5.99
C THR A 121 -0.12 -9.37 -6.57
N LEU A 122 0.91 -9.27 -5.74
CA LEU A 122 2.27 -8.96 -6.18
C LEU A 122 2.86 -10.16 -6.91
N THR A 123 3.30 -9.94 -8.16
CA THR A 123 3.80 -11.00 -9.04
C THR A 123 5.30 -10.91 -9.31
N GLY A 124 5.92 -9.77 -8.99
CA GLY A 124 7.36 -9.63 -9.14
C GLY A 124 7.87 -8.29 -8.64
N VAL A 125 9.15 -8.26 -8.29
CA VAL A 125 9.88 -7.05 -7.93
C VAL A 125 11.27 -7.07 -8.53
N ARG A 126 11.73 -5.92 -8.98
CA ARG A 126 13.11 -5.70 -9.42
C ARG A 126 13.55 -4.31 -9.01
N SER A 127 14.84 -4.11 -8.81
CA SER A 127 15.39 -2.80 -8.47
C SER A 127 16.73 -2.56 -9.15
N THR A 128 17.12 -1.31 -9.27
CA THR A 128 18.55 -0.97 -9.36
C THR A 128 19.23 -1.26 -8.02
N THR A 129 20.56 -1.30 -8.04
CA THR A 129 21.36 -1.72 -6.87
C THR A 129 22.43 -0.69 -6.52
N ASN A 130 22.09 0.59 -6.50
CA ASN A 130 23.01 1.67 -6.16
C ASN A 130 23.24 1.72 -4.64
N LYS A 131 22.17 1.97 -3.87
CA LYS A 131 22.15 1.92 -2.39
C LYS A 131 21.46 0.65 -1.88
N LEU A 132 20.48 0.13 -2.61
CA LEU A 132 19.84 -1.15 -2.33
C LEU A 132 20.73 -2.30 -2.80
N ASP A 133 20.78 -3.37 -2.01
CA ASP A 133 21.33 -4.65 -2.43
C ASP A 133 20.22 -5.49 -3.08
N SER A 134 19.10 -5.66 -2.37
CA SER A 134 17.95 -6.40 -2.89
C SER A 134 16.61 -5.95 -2.28
N VAL A 135 15.54 -6.24 -3.01
CA VAL A 135 14.15 -6.11 -2.56
C VAL A 135 13.46 -7.44 -2.82
N VAL A 136 12.79 -7.99 -1.80
CA VAL A 136 12.19 -9.32 -1.84
C VAL A 136 10.71 -9.24 -1.46
N ILE A 137 9.85 -9.90 -2.24
CA ILE A 137 8.44 -10.07 -1.88
C ILE A 137 8.35 -11.14 -0.80
N LYS A 138 7.80 -10.77 0.37
CA LYS A 138 7.52 -11.68 1.48
C LYS A 138 6.09 -12.19 1.47
N ASN A 139 5.13 -11.32 1.18
CA ASN A 139 3.71 -11.65 1.06
C ASN A 139 3.16 -10.98 -0.20
N THR A 140 2.37 -11.73 -0.97
CA THR A 140 1.88 -11.28 -2.28
C THR A 140 0.51 -10.60 -2.21
N SER A 141 -0.33 -10.95 -1.23
CA SER A 141 -1.69 -10.44 -1.11
C SER A 141 -1.70 -9.06 -0.42
N VAL A 142 -2.08 -8.03 -1.17
CA VAL A 142 -2.30 -6.67 -0.66
C VAL A 142 -3.80 -6.43 -0.53
N ASN A 143 -4.27 -6.30 0.71
CA ASN A 143 -5.67 -6.06 1.03
C ASN A 143 -5.77 -5.08 2.23
N TYR A 144 -6.85 -5.11 3.00
CA TYR A 144 -7.03 -4.21 4.15
C TYR A 144 -6.19 -4.56 5.39
N ASP A 145 -5.48 -5.69 5.40
CA ASP A 145 -4.59 -6.03 6.50
C ASP A 145 -3.35 -5.13 6.51
N ALA A 146 -3.43 -4.07 7.32
CA ALA A 146 -2.33 -3.13 7.54
C ALA A 146 -1.13 -3.73 8.29
N THR A 147 -1.22 -4.95 8.84
CA THR A 147 -0.15 -5.57 9.63
C THR A 147 0.80 -6.43 8.79
N THR A 148 0.34 -6.91 7.63
CA THR A 148 1.14 -7.77 6.75
C THR A 148 2.31 -7.01 6.14
N ILE A 149 3.52 -7.53 6.30
CA ILE A 149 4.73 -7.04 5.63
C ILE A 149 4.83 -7.67 4.25
N HIS A 150 4.87 -6.83 3.22
CA HIS A 150 4.85 -7.27 1.83
C HIS A 150 6.25 -7.36 1.24
N PHE A 151 7.12 -6.42 1.61
CA PHE A 151 8.48 -6.35 1.09
C PHE A 151 9.52 -6.31 2.20
N TYR A 152 10.59 -7.08 1.97
CA TYR A 152 11.85 -6.92 2.69
C TYR A 152 12.82 -6.14 1.81
N LEU A 153 13.45 -5.10 2.38
CA LEU A 153 14.51 -4.35 1.72
C LEU A 153 15.81 -4.59 2.44
N TYR A 154 16.86 -4.78 1.65
CA TYR A 154 18.22 -4.94 2.12
C TYR A 154 19.04 -3.79 1.53
N PRO A 155 19.24 -2.69 2.28
CA PRO A 155 20.23 -1.68 1.91
C PRO A 155 21.65 -2.25 2.01
N LYS A 156 22.54 -1.78 1.14
CA LYS A 156 23.98 -2.07 1.26
C LYS A 156 24.53 -1.45 2.54
N VAL A 157 25.44 -2.16 3.19
CA VAL A 157 26.25 -1.59 4.27
C VAL A 157 27.09 -0.47 3.65
N SER A 158 26.89 0.75 4.13
CA SER A 158 27.82 1.85 3.85
C SER A 158 28.97 1.72 4.82
N ASP A 159 30.17 1.44 4.29
CA ASP A 159 31.43 1.54 5.03
C ASP A 159 31.71 2.98 5.49
#